data_AF-A0A8S1N9D3-F1
#
_entry.id   AF-A0A8S1N9D3-F1
#
_cell.length_a   1.000
_cell.length_b   1.000
_cell.length_c   1.000
_cell.angle_alpha   90.00
_cell.angle_beta   90.00
_cell.angle_gamma   90.00
#
_symmetry.space_group_name_H-M   'P 1'
#
loop_
_entity.id
_entity.type
_entity.pdbx_description
1 polymer ?
#
loop_
_entity_poly.entity_id
_entity_poly.type
_entity_poly.pdbx_seq_one_letter_code
_entity_poly.pdbx_strand_id
1 'polypeptide(L)'
;MNVPIEYSEQRAKTEANSYGFSQSIENLDTNSLKEDLNKSIELGRKKRKQLTLQNPEFQIKQEIEDEKQNIKVQTLIRRGVADSLKISDLLKLKISAKDNNNPIHSLFRWCMLIFYKENPEMYSWQEFKKQVIEKNNGLDLRNRLGYQSVIHITSLEGEKTKYLLNLKKTILEQNSKPEELHHVLVKIFDIIEIIYKTHEHAKRINHLVNDLLMQEQKIKQYKDEIDKVNQEIQIAKSNLKNLESKSLNDEIIQE
;
A
#
# COMPACT_ATOMS: atom_id res chain seq x y z
N MET A 1 -26.93 -63.25 -20.53
CA MET A 1 -27.55 -62.97 -21.85
C MET A 1 -28.59 -61.88 -21.65
N ASN A 2 -28.53 -60.89 -22.55
CA ASN A 2 -29.51 -59.84 -22.84
C ASN A 2 -29.92 -58.86 -21.73
N VAL A 3 -29.32 -57.67 -21.80
CA VAL A 3 -30.01 -56.42 -21.43
C VAL A 3 -30.25 -55.62 -22.73
N PRO A 4 -31.44 -55.04 -22.95
CA PRO A 4 -31.91 -54.61 -24.27
C PRO A 4 -31.33 -53.27 -24.73
N ILE A 5 -31.38 -53.09 -26.04
CA ILE A 5 -30.98 -51.91 -26.80
C ILE A 5 -32.02 -50.81 -26.61
N GLU A 6 -31.64 -49.75 -25.88
CA GLU A 6 -32.43 -48.50 -25.72
C GLU A 6 -31.69 -47.28 -26.33
N TYR A 7 -30.92 -47.51 -27.40
CA TYR A 7 -30.08 -46.48 -28.04
C TYR A 7 -30.68 -45.83 -29.29
N SER A 8 -31.95 -46.08 -29.63
CA SER A 8 -32.57 -45.60 -30.88
C SER A 8 -33.51 -44.40 -30.74
N GLU A 9 -34.12 -44.13 -29.57
CA GLU A 9 -35.14 -43.07 -29.47
C GLU A 9 -34.60 -41.66 -29.16
N GLN A 10 -33.42 -41.53 -28.53
CA GLN A 10 -32.86 -40.21 -28.21
C GLN A 10 -32.24 -39.50 -29.44
N ARG A 11 -31.77 -40.24 -30.45
CA ARG A 11 -31.31 -39.62 -31.71
C ARG A 11 -32.46 -39.07 -32.55
N ALA A 12 -33.60 -39.75 -32.60
CA ALA A 12 -34.77 -39.28 -33.35
C ALA A 12 -35.36 -37.97 -32.80
N LYS A 13 -35.33 -37.76 -31.47
CA LYS A 13 -35.76 -36.48 -30.87
C LYS A 13 -34.76 -35.34 -31.04
N THR A 14 -33.48 -35.65 -31.25
CA THR A 14 -32.44 -34.63 -31.49
C THR A 14 -32.45 -34.18 -32.95
N GLU A 15 -32.76 -35.09 -33.88
CA GLU A 15 -32.89 -34.77 -35.31
C GLU A 15 -34.22 -34.08 -35.64
N ALA A 16 -35.32 -34.37 -34.95
CA ALA A 16 -36.58 -33.63 -35.15
C ALA A 16 -36.50 -32.14 -34.72
N ASN A 17 -35.62 -31.81 -33.76
CA ASN A 17 -35.39 -30.42 -33.34
C ASN A 17 -34.35 -29.68 -34.20
N SER A 18 -33.58 -30.36 -35.06
CA SER A 18 -32.65 -29.70 -35.99
C SER A 18 -33.31 -29.27 -37.30
N TYR A 19 -34.43 -29.89 -37.69
CA TYR A 19 -35.19 -29.52 -38.89
C TYR A 19 -36.32 -28.49 -38.67
N GLY A 20 -36.71 -28.24 -37.41
CA GLY A 20 -37.70 -27.20 -37.06
C GLY A 20 -37.15 -25.77 -36.99
N PHE A 21 -35.83 -25.59 -37.10
CA PHE A 21 -35.16 -24.27 -37.00
C PHE A 21 -34.74 -23.70 -38.36
N SER A 22 -35.15 -24.34 -39.47
CA SER A 22 -34.73 -23.97 -40.83
C SER A 22 -35.78 -23.19 -41.63
N GLN A 23 -36.85 -22.67 -40.99
CA GLN A 23 -37.91 -21.93 -41.71
C GLN A 23 -38.33 -20.59 -41.09
N SER A 24 -37.44 -19.93 -40.33
CA SER A 24 -37.70 -18.54 -39.90
C SER A 24 -36.43 -17.73 -39.61
N ILE A 25 -35.40 -17.88 -40.46
CA ILE A 25 -34.21 -17.03 -40.44
C ILE A 25 -33.98 -16.46 -41.85
N GLU A 26 -34.96 -15.73 -42.39
CA GLU A 26 -34.78 -14.99 -43.65
C GLU A 26 -34.90 -13.47 -43.48
N ASN A 27 -34.99 -12.94 -42.26
CA ASN A 27 -34.88 -11.50 -42.00
C ASN A 27 -34.37 -11.23 -40.56
N LEU A 28 -33.20 -11.79 -40.20
CA LEU A 28 -32.45 -11.27 -39.06
C LEU A 28 -31.55 -10.15 -39.58
N ASP A 29 -31.88 -8.90 -39.24
CA ASP A 29 -31.05 -7.75 -39.53
C ASP A 29 -29.68 -7.96 -38.86
N THR A 30 -28.71 -8.42 -39.66
CA THR A 30 -27.36 -8.73 -39.22
C THR A 30 -26.65 -7.48 -38.68
N ASN A 31 -27.05 -6.29 -39.12
CA ASN A 31 -26.55 -5.03 -38.59
C ASN A 31 -27.11 -4.76 -37.20
N SER A 32 -28.41 -5.01 -36.97
CA SER A 32 -29.01 -4.95 -35.63
C SER A 32 -28.31 -5.90 -34.66
N LEU A 33 -28.02 -7.15 -35.07
CA LEU A 33 -27.31 -8.11 -34.23
C LEU A 33 -25.87 -7.69 -33.90
N LYS A 34 -25.15 -7.14 -34.88
CA LYS A 34 -23.80 -6.58 -34.68
C LYS A 34 -23.84 -5.39 -33.71
N GLU A 35 -24.84 -4.53 -33.81
CA GLU A 35 -25.02 -3.39 -32.91
C GLU A 35 -25.32 -3.85 -31.48
N ASP A 36 -26.20 -4.85 -31.29
CA ASP A 36 -26.52 -5.41 -29.98
C ASP A 36 -25.32 -6.09 -29.32
N LEU A 37 -24.51 -6.81 -30.10
CA LEU A 37 -23.26 -7.41 -29.60
C LEU A 37 -22.24 -6.34 -29.19
N ASN A 38 -22.11 -5.25 -29.97
CA ASN A 38 -21.25 -4.13 -29.62
C ASN A 38 -21.72 -3.42 -28.33
N LYS A 39 -23.03 -3.18 -28.19
CA LYS A 39 -23.63 -2.64 -26.96
C LYS A 39 -23.36 -3.56 -25.76
N SER A 40 -23.55 -4.88 -25.93
CA SER A 40 -23.27 -5.88 -24.90
C SER A 40 -21.81 -5.88 -24.45
N ILE A 41 -20.86 -5.81 -25.40
CA ILE A 41 -19.43 -5.69 -25.10
C ILE A 41 -19.13 -4.41 -24.31
N GLU A 42 -19.72 -3.27 -24.70
CA GLU A 42 -19.53 -2.00 -23.99
C GLU A 42 -20.10 -2.04 -22.57
N LEU A 43 -21.31 -2.58 -22.40
CA LEU A 43 -21.94 -2.77 -21.10
C LEU A 43 -21.11 -3.70 -20.21
N GLY A 44 -20.61 -4.81 -20.75
CA GLY A 44 -19.70 -5.71 -20.06
C GLY A 44 -18.41 -4.99 -19.61
N ARG A 45 -17.80 -4.18 -20.48
CA ARG A 45 -16.61 -3.38 -20.12
C ARG A 45 -16.91 -2.40 -18.99
N LYS A 46 -18.06 -1.72 -19.02
CA LYS A 46 -18.52 -0.81 -17.96
C LYS A 46 -18.72 -1.55 -16.65
N LYS A 47 -19.45 -2.68 -16.67
CA LYS A 47 -19.67 -3.52 -15.48
C LYS A 47 -18.35 -4.02 -14.89
N ARG A 48 -17.43 -4.52 -15.72
CA ARG A 48 -16.10 -4.95 -15.27
C ARG A 48 -15.33 -3.83 -14.57
N LYS A 49 -15.30 -2.64 -15.17
CA LYS A 49 -14.63 -1.46 -14.58
C LYS A 49 -15.25 -1.11 -13.23
N GLN A 50 -16.58 -1.10 -13.14
CA GLN A 50 -17.29 -0.86 -11.90
C GLN A 50 -16.92 -1.89 -10.83
N LEU A 51 -16.98 -3.19 -11.15
CA LEU A 51 -16.61 -4.27 -10.23
C LEU A 51 -15.15 -4.16 -9.76
N THR A 52 -14.22 -3.77 -10.64
CA THR A 52 -12.81 -3.56 -10.25
C THR A 52 -12.66 -2.40 -9.27
N LEU A 53 -13.36 -1.28 -9.48
CA LEU A 53 -13.31 -0.11 -8.58
C LEU A 53 -14.03 -0.35 -7.24
N GLN A 54 -15.04 -1.21 -7.25
CA GLN A 54 -15.79 -1.62 -6.06
C GLN A 54 -15.12 -2.77 -5.30
N ASN A 55 -14.17 -3.48 -5.92
CA ASN A 55 -13.41 -4.54 -5.27
C ASN A 55 -12.59 -3.94 -4.12
N PRO A 56 -12.81 -4.36 -2.86
CA PRO A 56 -12.05 -3.85 -1.72
C PRO A 56 -10.54 -3.99 -1.87
N GLU A 57 -10.07 -5.01 -2.59
CA GLU A 57 -8.65 -5.22 -2.88
C GLU A 57 -8.03 -4.02 -3.62
N PHE A 58 -8.76 -3.41 -4.56
CA PHE A 58 -8.24 -2.27 -5.32
C PHE A 58 -8.04 -1.06 -4.42
N GLN A 59 -9.06 -0.71 -3.63
CA GLN A 59 -9.01 0.44 -2.72
C GLN A 59 -7.94 0.27 -1.64
N ILE A 60 -7.88 -0.92 -1.01
CA ILE A 60 -6.89 -1.18 0.04
C ILE A 60 -5.47 -1.19 -0.53
N LYS A 61 -5.23 -1.76 -1.71
CA LYS A 61 -3.91 -1.72 -2.36
C LYS A 61 -3.48 -0.29 -2.71
N GLN A 62 -4.42 0.55 -3.14
CA GLN A 62 -4.16 1.96 -3.40
C GLN A 62 -3.75 2.69 -2.12
N GLU A 63 -4.50 2.52 -1.03
CA GLU A 63 -4.13 3.09 0.28
C GLU A 63 -2.76 2.62 0.76
N ILE A 64 -2.44 1.33 0.62
CA ILE A 64 -1.10 0.80 0.97
C ILE A 64 0.01 1.50 0.17
N GLU A 65 -0.19 1.76 -1.12
CA GLU A 65 0.83 2.43 -1.94
C GLU A 65 0.96 3.91 -1.56
N ASP A 66 -0.14 4.59 -1.25
CA ASP A 66 -0.12 5.97 -0.75
C ASP A 66 0.66 6.06 0.58
N GLU A 67 0.42 5.14 1.52
CA GLU A 67 1.17 5.06 2.78
C GLU A 67 2.67 4.80 2.57
N LYS A 68 3.03 3.92 1.62
CA LYS A 68 4.45 3.70 1.25
C LYS A 68 5.08 4.95 0.65
N GLN A 69 4.33 5.70 -0.16
CA GLN A 69 4.81 6.95 -0.74
C GLN A 69 5.01 8.01 0.35
N ASN A 70 4.11 8.09 1.33
CA ASN A 70 4.28 8.95 2.50
C ASN A 70 5.58 8.61 3.25
N ILE A 71 5.85 7.33 3.51
CA ILE A 71 7.11 6.89 4.15
C ILE A 71 8.35 7.31 3.34
N LYS A 72 8.31 7.20 2.00
CA LYS A 72 9.41 7.65 1.14
C LYS A 72 9.63 9.16 1.26
N VAL A 73 8.57 9.96 1.21
CA VAL A 73 8.63 11.42 1.38
C VAL A 73 9.18 11.80 2.74
N GLN A 74 8.66 11.21 3.82
CA GLN A 74 9.16 11.41 5.19
C GLN A 74 10.65 11.07 5.30
N THR A 75 11.09 9.97 4.68
CA THR A 75 12.51 9.56 4.66
C THR A 75 13.39 10.61 3.99
N LEU A 76 12.95 11.20 2.87
CA LEU A 76 13.69 12.24 2.16
C LEU A 76 13.79 13.53 2.99
N ILE A 77 12.68 13.98 3.58
CA ILE A 77 12.66 15.15 4.46
C ILE A 77 13.61 14.93 5.64
N ARG A 78 13.54 13.76 6.28
CA ARG A 78 14.40 13.40 7.42
C ARG A 78 15.89 13.51 7.08
N ARG A 79 16.30 13.02 5.91
CA ARG A 79 17.68 13.14 5.42
C ARG A 79 18.09 14.59 5.26
N GLY A 80 17.27 15.40 4.61
CA GLY A 80 17.53 16.84 4.45
C GLY A 80 17.68 17.58 5.79
N VAL A 81 16.81 17.26 6.77
CA VAL A 81 16.94 17.82 8.12
C VAL A 81 18.25 17.36 8.78
N ALA A 82 18.57 16.07 8.70
CA ALA A 82 19.77 15.50 9.31
C ALA A 82 21.08 16.04 8.72
N ASP A 83 21.15 16.26 7.40
CA ASP A 83 22.33 16.82 6.73
C ASP A 83 22.63 18.25 7.21
N SER A 84 21.58 18.98 7.62
CA SER A 84 21.68 20.33 8.16
C SER A 84 21.98 20.41 9.66
N LEU A 85 22.13 19.27 10.35
CA LEU A 85 22.46 19.21 11.77
C LEU A 85 23.94 19.43 12.03
N LYS A 86 24.24 20.33 12.96
CA LYS A 86 25.55 20.47 13.60
C LYS A 86 25.54 19.76 14.95
N ILE A 87 25.77 18.45 14.94
CA ILE A 87 25.70 17.61 16.17
C ILE A 87 26.65 18.12 17.26
N SER A 88 27.79 18.71 16.89
CA SER A 88 28.73 19.32 17.83
C SER A 88 28.11 20.43 18.70
N ASP A 89 27.03 21.10 18.26
CA ASP A 89 26.34 22.10 19.09
C ASP A 89 25.67 21.48 20.32
N LEU A 90 25.39 20.17 20.33
CA LEU A 90 24.92 19.45 21.52
C LEU A 90 25.96 19.42 22.64
N LEU A 91 27.26 19.61 22.35
CA LEU A 91 28.30 19.69 23.40
C LEU A 91 28.12 20.92 24.31
N LYS A 92 27.33 21.90 23.87
CA LYS A 92 26.98 23.09 24.66
C LYS A 92 25.94 22.81 25.74
N LEU A 93 25.32 21.62 25.75
CA LEU A 93 24.40 21.17 26.80
C LEU A 93 25.12 21.11 28.15
N LYS A 94 24.61 21.88 29.11
CA LYS A 94 25.09 21.87 30.50
C LYS A 94 24.19 21.01 31.37
N ILE A 95 24.37 19.70 31.27
CA ILE A 95 23.62 18.72 32.08
C ILE A 95 24.51 18.26 33.23
N SER A 96 24.08 18.52 34.46
CA SER A 96 24.75 18.01 35.65
C SER A 96 24.51 16.50 35.76
N ALA A 97 25.55 15.73 36.09
CA ALA A 97 25.43 14.29 36.35
C ALA A 97 24.51 13.97 37.55
N LYS A 98 24.17 14.96 38.38
CA LYS A 98 23.26 14.84 39.52
C LYS A 98 21.80 15.21 39.20
N ASP A 99 21.54 15.76 37.99
CA ASP A 99 20.23 16.26 37.58
C ASP A 99 19.42 15.18 36.85
N ASN A 100 19.13 14.08 37.55
CA ASN A 100 18.39 12.94 36.99
C ASN A 100 16.96 13.29 36.55
N ASN A 101 16.44 14.44 36.98
CA ASN A 101 15.09 14.89 36.66
C ASN A 101 15.01 15.70 35.36
N ASN A 102 16.15 16.05 34.73
CA ASN A 102 16.11 16.81 33.48
C ASN A 102 15.54 15.96 32.33
N PRO A 103 14.44 16.38 31.68
CA PRO A 103 13.79 15.60 30.63
C PRO A 103 14.67 15.37 29.40
N ILE A 104 15.76 16.12 29.24
CA ILE A 104 16.76 15.87 28.19
C ILE A 104 17.35 14.45 28.28
N HIS A 105 17.36 13.85 29.47
CA HIS A 105 17.75 12.46 29.67
C HIS A 105 16.92 11.50 28.80
N SER A 106 15.63 11.79 28.61
CA SER A 106 14.76 10.99 27.76
C SER A 106 15.16 11.05 26.28
N LEU A 107 15.69 12.20 25.80
CA LEU A 107 16.09 12.37 24.41
C LEU A 107 17.24 11.43 24.04
N PHE A 108 18.33 11.45 24.81
CA PHE A 108 19.49 10.64 24.44
C PHE A 108 19.27 9.16 24.73
N ARG A 109 18.51 8.81 25.79
CA ARG A 109 18.07 7.43 26.03
C ARG A 109 17.25 6.90 24.86
N TRP A 110 16.36 7.73 24.32
CA TRP A 110 15.62 7.39 23.11
C TRP A 110 16.54 7.17 21.91
N CYS A 111 17.59 7.98 21.72
CA CYS A 111 18.58 7.74 20.68
C CYS A 111 19.25 6.36 20.82
N MET A 112 19.66 5.99 22.05
CA MET A 112 20.27 4.68 22.33
C MET A 112 19.31 3.53 22.03
N LEU A 113 18.05 3.67 22.43
CA LEU A 113 17.02 2.67 22.16
C LEU A 113 16.75 2.50 20.65
N ILE A 114 16.47 3.60 19.95
CA ILE A 114 15.99 3.55 18.56
C ILE A 114 17.11 3.22 17.58
N PHE A 115 18.27 3.87 17.72
CA PHE A 115 19.32 3.79 16.71
C PHE A 115 20.42 2.79 17.06
N TYR A 116 20.81 2.73 18.33
CA TYR A 116 21.90 1.84 18.78
C TYR A 116 21.39 0.46 19.19
N LYS A 117 20.08 0.31 19.45
CA LYS A 117 19.44 -0.93 19.93
C LYS A 117 20.05 -1.42 21.24
N GLU A 118 20.38 -0.48 22.11
CA GLU A 118 21.02 -0.73 23.40
C GLU A 118 20.06 -0.42 24.56
N ASN A 119 20.38 -0.94 25.75
CA ASN A 119 19.61 -0.65 26.95
C ASN A 119 19.87 0.81 27.40
N PRO A 120 18.88 1.72 27.31
CA PRO A 120 19.08 3.13 27.60
C PRO A 120 19.41 3.42 29.07
N GLU A 121 19.04 2.54 29.99
CA GLU A 121 19.29 2.74 31.43
C GLU A 121 20.76 2.54 31.81
N MET A 122 21.57 1.96 30.92
CA MET A 122 23.01 1.82 31.12
C MET A 122 23.80 3.09 30.77
N TYR A 123 23.13 4.14 30.26
CA TYR A 123 23.79 5.33 29.75
C TYR A 123 23.42 6.58 30.55
N SER A 124 24.43 7.16 31.17
CA SER A 124 24.42 8.54 31.65
C SER A 124 24.68 9.51 30.49
N TRP A 125 24.42 10.81 30.74
CA TRP A 125 24.75 11.86 29.79
C TRP A 125 26.25 11.88 29.45
N GLN A 126 27.13 11.63 30.42
CA GLN A 126 28.58 11.65 30.21
C GLN A 126 29.03 10.53 29.28
N GLU A 127 28.48 9.33 29.45
CA GLU A 127 28.76 8.19 28.55
C GLU A 127 28.23 8.46 27.15
N PHE A 128 26.98 8.92 27.03
CA PHE A 128 26.40 9.29 25.75
C PHE A 128 27.23 10.36 25.04
N LYS A 129 27.56 11.46 25.75
CA LYS A 129 28.37 12.56 25.21
C LYS A 129 29.70 12.05 24.66
N LYS A 130 30.43 11.25 25.44
CA LYS A 130 31.74 10.73 25.05
C LYS A 130 31.67 9.76 23.87
N GLN A 131 30.74 8.82 23.91
CA GLN A 131 30.67 7.73 22.93
C GLN A 131 29.97 8.13 21.62
N VAL A 132 29.01 9.05 21.70
CA VAL A 132 28.11 9.39 20.59
C VAL A 132 28.40 10.77 20.01
N ILE A 133 28.63 11.80 20.83
CA ILE A 133 28.77 13.19 20.37
C ILE A 133 30.24 13.55 20.12
N GLU A 134 31.14 13.26 21.06
CA GLU A 134 32.57 13.61 20.95
C GLU A 134 33.29 12.69 19.95
N LYS A 135 32.92 11.41 19.89
CA LYS A 135 33.47 10.46 18.92
C LYS A 135 33.11 10.88 17.50
N ASN A 136 34.12 11.09 16.65
CA ASN A 136 33.97 11.54 15.26
C ASN A 136 33.05 12.77 15.10
N ASN A 137 33.05 13.68 16.09
CA ASN A 137 32.20 14.87 16.12
C ASN A 137 30.70 14.58 15.88
N GLY A 138 30.22 13.40 16.33
CA GLY A 138 28.81 13.03 16.25
C GLY A 138 28.33 12.66 14.84
N LEU A 139 29.26 12.40 13.91
CA LEU A 139 28.95 12.00 12.54
C LEU A 139 28.11 10.71 12.49
N ASP A 140 28.41 9.74 13.37
CA ASP A 140 27.64 8.50 13.47
C ASP A 140 26.19 8.78 13.87
N LEU A 141 25.95 9.61 14.89
CA LEU A 141 24.60 9.99 15.30
C LEU A 141 23.86 10.71 14.17
N ARG A 142 24.50 11.65 13.47
CA ARG A 142 23.90 12.34 12.31
C ARG A 142 23.47 11.33 11.23
N ASN A 143 24.36 10.39 10.91
CA ASN A 143 24.09 9.37 9.89
C ASN A 143 22.93 8.47 10.31
N ARG A 144 22.85 8.08 11.59
CA ARG A 144 21.74 7.27 12.09
C ARG A 144 20.41 8.03 12.05
N LEU A 145 20.40 9.28 12.52
CA LEU A 145 19.23 10.16 12.48
C LEU A 145 18.67 10.32 11.06
N GLY A 146 19.53 10.50 10.06
CA GLY A 146 19.12 10.73 8.67
C GLY A 146 18.84 9.45 7.88
N TYR A 147 19.68 8.44 8.03
CA TYR A 147 19.83 7.37 7.03
C TYR A 147 19.48 5.98 7.54
N GLN A 148 19.47 5.75 8.85
CA GLN A 148 19.06 4.45 9.39
C GLN A 148 17.57 4.20 9.15
N SER A 149 17.22 3.00 8.70
CA SER A 149 15.81 2.63 8.51
C SER A 149 15.07 2.64 9.84
N VAL A 150 13.88 3.24 9.86
CA VAL A 150 12.99 3.35 11.03
C VAL A 150 11.61 2.75 10.77
N ILE A 151 11.45 2.06 9.65
CA ILE A 151 10.17 1.43 9.26
C ILE A 151 9.81 0.30 10.23
N HIS A 152 10.81 -0.37 10.79
CA HIS A 152 10.65 -1.51 11.70
C HIS A 152 10.69 -1.13 13.18
N ILE A 153 10.23 0.08 13.53
CA ILE A 153 10.05 0.47 14.92
C ILE A 153 8.90 -0.34 15.53
N THR A 154 9.16 -0.97 16.67
CA THR A 154 8.18 -1.76 17.43
C THR A 154 7.11 -0.86 18.07
N SER A 155 5.98 -1.44 18.49
CA SER A 155 4.92 -0.66 19.17
C SER A 155 5.43 0.04 20.43
N LEU A 156 6.27 -0.64 21.23
CA LEU A 156 6.86 -0.07 22.45
C LEU A 156 7.78 1.12 22.11
N GLU A 157 8.64 0.97 21.11
CA GLU A 157 9.49 2.06 20.64
C GLU A 157 8.66 3.24 20.10
N GLY A 158 7.54 2.97 19.43
CA GLY A 158 6.56 3.95 18.98
C GLY A 158 5.96 4.74 20.16
N GLU A 159 5.54 4.06 21.22
CA GLU A 159 5.02 4.70 22.44
C GLU A 159 6.08 5.56 23.13
N LYS A 160 7.32 5.08 23.22
CA LYS A 160 8.45 5.85 23.77
C LYS A 160 8.76 7.09 22.92
N THR A 161 8.65 6.98 21.60
CA THR A 161 8.82 8.11 20.67
C THR A 161 7.71 9.14 20.86
N LYS A 162 6.45 8.71 20.96
CA LYS A 162 5.30 9.58 21.25
C LYS A 162 5.46 10.29 22.59
N TYR A 163 5.87 9.57 23.62
CA TYR A 163 6.16 10.15 24.93
C TYR A 163 7.25 11.23 24.87
N LEU A 164 8.35 10.97 24.15
CA LEU A 164 9.41 11.95 23.96
C LEU A 164 8.92 13.22 23.25
N LEU A 165 8.04 13.09 22.24
CA LEU A 165 7.43 14.25 21.58
C LEU A 165 6.60 15.10 22.54
N ASN A 166 5.90 14.49 23.52
CA ASN A 166 5.19 15.23 24.56
C ASN A 166 6.13 16.04 25.48
N LEU A 167 7.39 15.62 25.59
CA LEU A 167 8.42 16.33 26.35
C LEU A 167 9.12 17.44 25.54
N LYS A 168 8.85 17.58 24.23
CA LYS A 168 9.52 18.55 23.33
C LYS A 168 9.56 19.95 23.93
N LYS A 169 8.40 20.46 24.36
CA LYS A 169 8.28 21.82 24.93
C LYS A 169 9.17 21.98 26.16
N THR A 170 9.04 21.10 27.14
CA THR A 170 9.80 21.14 28.39
C THR A 170 11.31 21.02 28.15
N ILE A 171 11.72 20.12 27.25
CA ILE A 171 13.13 19.92 26.90
C ILE A 171 13.70 21.17 26.25
N LEU A 172 12.99 21.77 25.29
CA LEU A 172 13.43 23.01 24.65
C LEU A 172 13.50 24.14 25.68
N GLU A 173 12.47 24.39 26.48
CA GLU A 173 12.47 25.50 27.45
C GLU A 173 13.64 25.42 28.46
N GLN A 174 14.00 24.21 28.91
CA GLN A 174 15.06 24.02 29.91
C GLN A 174 16.47 23.96 29.32
N ASN A 175 16.63 23.65 28.04
CA ASN A 175 17.93 23.33 27.45
C ASN A 175 18.29 24.16 26.19
N SER A 176 17.50 25.16 25.81
CA SER A 176 17.67 25.91 24.54
C SER A 176 18.65 27.09 24.57
N LYS A 177 19.52 27.18 25.57
CA LYS A 177 20.55 28.23 25.62
C LYS A 177 21.94 27.60 25.49
N PRO A 178 22.80 28.06 24.57
CA PRO A 178 22.63 29.19 23.63
C PRO A 178 21.75 28.87 22.41
N GLU A 179 21.48 29.87 21.55
CA GLU A 179 20.57 29.75 20.39
C GLU A 179 20.94 28.61 19.43
N GLU A 180 22.22 28.33 19.22
CA GLU A 180 22.60 27.22 18.33
C GLU A 180 22.17 25.87 18.90
N LEU A 181 22.16 25.75 20.24
CA LEU A 181 21.65 24.57 20.92
C LEU A 181 20.13 24.44 20.78
N HIS A 182 19.40 25.56 20.83
CA HIS A 182 17.95 25.55 20.52
C HIS A 182 17.69 24.97 19.13
N HIS A 183 18.38 25.53 18.13
CA HIS A 183 18.16 25.17 16.73
C HIS A 183 18.50 23.69 16.44
N VAL A 184 19.59 23.15 17.02
CA VAL A 184 19.91 21.72 16.84
C VAL A 184 18.88 20.82 17.54
N LEU A 185 18.40 21.19 18.73
CA LEU A 185 17.37 20.42 19.44
C LEU A 185 16.04 20.42 18.68
N VAL A 186 15.62 21.57 18.16
CA VAL A 186 14.41 21.67 17.32
C VAL A 186 14.49 20.71 16.13
N LYS A 187 15.59 20.73 15.38
CA LYS A 187 15.78 19.84 14.23
C LYS A 187 15.82 18.36 14.61
N ILE A 188 16.39 18.01 15.76
CA ILE A 188 16.35 16.63 16.27
C ILE A 188 14.89 16.24 16.56
N PHE A 189 14.09 17.12 17.17
CA PHE A 189 12.67 16.86 17.38
C PHE A 189 11.86 16.77 16.09
N ASP A 190 12.22 17.53 15.06
CA ASP A 190 11.59 17.40 13.75
C ASP A 190 11.87 16.01 13.16
N ILE A 191 13.11 15.50 13.31
CA ILE A 191 13.44 14.12 12.93
C ILE A 191 12.65 13.10 13.76
N ILE A 192 12.52 13.29 15.07
CA ILE A 192 11.72 12.40 15.94
C ILE A 192 10.25 12.39 15.50
N GLU A 193 9.69 13.54 15.16
CA GLU A 193 8.33 13.64 14.67
C GLU A 193 8.15 12.91 13.33
N ILE A 194 9.10 13.06 12.41
CA ILE A 194 9.11 12.33 11.14
C ILE A 194 9.20 10.82 11.37
N ILE A 195 10.01 10.38 12.34
CA ILE A 195 10.14 8.96 12.72
C ILE A 195 8.80 8.44 13.28
N TYR A 196 8.14 9.22 14.13
CA TYR A 196 6.83 8.85 14.67
C TYR A 196 5.76 8.76 13.56
N LYS A 197 5.71 9.73 12.64
CA LYS A 197 4.84 9.69 11.46
C LYS A 197 5.10 8.44 10.60
N THR A 198 6.37 8.12 10.37
CA THR A 198 6.76 6.91 9.64
C THR A 198 6.26 5.63 10.33
N HIS A 199 6.33 5.58 11.66
CA HIS A 199 5.77 4.47 12.44
C HIS A 199 4.24 4.36 12.28
N GLU A 200 3.50 5.47 12.36
CA GLU A 200 2.04 5.46 12.17
C GLU A 200 1.65 5.00 10.76
N HIS A 201 2.36 5.45 9.71
CA HIS A 201 2.16 4.96 8.33
C HIS A 201 2.43 3.46 8.22
N ALA A 202 3.52 2.95 8.81
CA ALA A 202 3.83 1.52 8.81
C ALA A 202 2.76 0.69 9.55
N LYS A 203 2.24 1.22 10.67
CA LYS A 203 1.15 0.62 11.44
C LYS A 203 -0.15 0.58 10.62
N ARG A 204 -0.47 1.65 9.88
CA ARG A 204 -1.62 1.69 8.98
C ARG A 204 -1.50 0.65 7.86
N ILE A 205 -0.33 0.48 7.26
CA ILE A 205 -0.08 -0.58 6.27
C ILE A 205 -0.36 -1.96 6.86
N ASN A 206 0.14 -2.26 8.07
CA ASN A 206 -0.11 -3.55 8.71
C ASN A 206 -1.60 -3.79 8.96
N HIS A 207 -2.35 -2.75 9.36
CA HIS A 207 -3.79 -2.84 9.53
C HIS A 207 -4.50 -3.10 8.19
N LEU A 208 -4.14 -2.39 7.12
CA LEU A 208 -4.68 -2.59 5.77
C LEU A 208 -4.39 -4.00 5.22
N VAL A 209 -3.20 -4.54 5.50
CA VAL A 209 -2.86 -5.92 5.14
C VAL A 209 -3.75 -6.92 5.90
N ASN A 210 -4.01 -6.69 7.19
CA ASN A 210 -4.96 -7.50 7.94
C ASN A 210 -6.39 -7.36 7.40
N ASP A 211 -6.81 -6.17 6.96
CA ASP A 211 -8.11 -5.95 6.36
C ASP A 211 -8.26 -6.73 5.03
N LEU A 212 -7.20 -6.85 4.23
CA LEU A 212 -7.19 -7.71 3.04
C LEU A 212 -7.44 -9.17 3.39
N LEU A 213 -6.79 -9.68 4.45
CA LEU A 213 -6.98 -11.04 4.93
C LEU A 213 -8.43 -11.27 5.42
N MET A 214 -8.97 -10.33 6.19
CA MET A 214 -10.35 -10.40 6.68
C MET A 214 -11.40 -10.34 5.56
N GLN A 215 -11.07 -9.70 4.44
CA GLN A 215 -11.97 -9.55 3.29
C GLN A 215 -11.72 -10.56 2.15
N GLU A 216 -10.87 -11.56 2.36
CA GLU A 216 -10.43 -12.50 1.32
C GLU A 216 -11.61 -13.16 0.57
N GLN A 217 -12.63 -13.62 1.29
CA GLN A 217 -13.82 -14.24 0.68
C GLN A 217 -14.60 -13.26 -0.21
N LYS A 218 -14.79 -12.02 0.26
CA LYS A 218 -15.48 -10.98 -0.51
C LYS A 218 -14.68 -10.60 -1.74
N ILE A 219 -13.36 -10.44 -1.61
CA ILE A 219 -12.45 -10.18 -2.72
C ILE A 219 -12.54 -11.31 -3.76
N LYS A 220 -12.59 -12.57 -3.32
CA LYS A 220 -12.77 -13.73 -4.21
C LYS A 220 -14.09 -13.65 -4.99
N GLN A 221 -15.20 -13.29 -4.34
CA GLN A 221 -16.50 -13.13 -5.02
C GLN A 221 -16.43 -12.07 -6.13
N TYR A 222 -15.79 -10.92 -5.88
CA TYR A 222 -15.58 -9.90 -6.91
C TYR A 222 -14.71 -10.39 -8.07
N LYS A 223 -13.66 -11.17 -7.78
CA LYS A 223 -12.81 -11.79 -8.82
C LYS A 223 -13.61 -12.75 -9.69
N ASP A 224 -14.37 -13.64 -9.05
CA ASP A 224 -15.22 -14.61 -9.75
C ASP A 224 -16.27 -13.91 -10.63
N GLU A 225 -16.87 -12.80 -10.15
CA GLU A 225 -17.82 -12.02 -10.95
C GLU A 225 -17.15 -11.29 -12.13
N ILE A 226 -15.97 -10.70 -11.91
CA ILE A 226 -15.17 -10.09 -12.98
C ILE A 226 -14.83 -11.12 -14.05
N ASP A 227 -14.48 -12.34 -13.66
CA ASP A 227 -14.16 -13.42 -14.59
C ASP A 227 -15.37 -13.87 -15.41
N LYS A 228 -16.56 -13.95 -14.79
CA LYS A 228 -17.82 -14.19 -15.52
C LYS A 228 -18.09 -13.10 -16.56
N VAL A 229 -17.96 -11.83 -16.18
CA VAL A 229 -18.15 -10.70 -17.11
C VAL A 229 -17.10 -10.73 -18.23
N ASN A 230 -15.85 -11.11 -17.94
CA ASN A 230 -14.83 -11.29 -18.95
C ASN A 230 -15.19 -12.41 -19.95
N GLN A 231 -15.71 -13.54 -19.47
CA GLN A 231 -16.17 -14.63 -20.33
C GLN A 231 -17.33 -14.20 -21.24
N GLU A 232 -18.33 -13.49 -20.70
CA GLU A 232 -19.45 -12.92 -21.48
C GLU A 232 -18.96 -11.99 -22.59
N ILE A 233 -18.01 -11.08 -22.28
CA ILE A 233 -17.40 -10.20 -23.28
C ILE A 233 -16.68 -11.01 -24.37
N GLN A 234 -15.95 -12.07 -24.02
CA GLN A 234 -15.23 -12.88 -25.00
C GLN A 234 -16.17 -13.67 -25.91
N ILE A 235 -17.26 -14.20 -25.36
CA ILE A 235 -18.32 -14.86 -26.15
C ILE A 235 -18.94 -13.85 -27.13
N ALA A 236 -19.32 -12.66 -26.65
CA ALA A 236 -19.90 -11.62 -27.50
C ALA A 236 -18.94 -11.18 -28.62
N LYS A 237 -17.65 -11.00 -28.32
CA LYS A 237 -16.61 -10.71 -29.33
C LYS A 237 -16.47 -11.83 -30.36
N SER A 238 -16.52 -13.09 -29.92
CA SER A 238 -16.38 -14.24 -30.81
C SER A 238 -17.57 -14.34 -31.76
N ASN A 239 -18.79 -14.11 -31.24
CA ASN A 239 -20.01 -14.05 -32.04
C ASN A 239 -20.00 -12.89 -33.03
N LEU A 240 -19.52 -11.71 -32.61
CA LEU A 240 -19.37 -10.55 -33.50
C LEU A 240 -18.42 -10.86 -34.66
N LYS A 241 -17.26 -11.44 -34.36
CA LYS A 241 -16.27 -11.87 -35.37
C LYS A 241 -16.86 -12.89 -36.36
N ASN A 242 -17.65 -13.85 -35.86
CA ASN A 242 -18.31 -14.83 -36.72
C ASN A 242 -19.34 -14.18 -37.66
N LEU A 243 -20.10 -13.18 -37.19
CA LEU A 243 -21.05 -12.44 -38.02
C LEU A 243 -20.36 -11.57 -39.07
N GLU A 244 -19.26 -10.90 -38.71
CA GLU A 244 -18.42 -10.18 -39.66
C GLU A 244 -17.85 -11.12 -40.74
N SER A 245 -17.42 -12.32 -40.35
CA SER A 245 -16.86 -13.31 -41.28
C SER A 245 -17.92 -13.91 -42.23
N LYS A 246 -19.17 -14.10 -41.76
CA LYS A 246 -20.29 -14.53 -42.61
C LYS A 246 -20.71 -13.44 -43.60
N SER A 247 -20.80 -12.20 -43.13
CA SER A 247 -21.09 -11.01 -43.97
C SER A 247 -20.12 -10.89 -45.16
N LEU A 248 -18.83 -11.14 -44.93
CA LEU A 248 -17.79 -11.14 -45.98
C LEU A 248 -17.95 -12.28 -46.99
N ASN A 249 -18.36 -13.47 -46.57
CA ASN A 249 -18.59 -14.59 -47.48
C ASN A 249 -19.87 -14.41 -48.31
N ASP A 250 -20.91 -13.80 -47.75
CA ASP A 250 -22.16 -13.53 -48.47
C ASP A 250 -21.99 -12.43 -49.54
N GLU A 251 -21.12 -11.44 -49.31
CA GLU A 251 -20.75 -10.43 -50.32
C GLU A 251 -19.95 -11.04 -51.50
N ILE A 252 -19.06 -12.00 -51.23
CA ILE A 252 -18.23 -12.67 -52.27
C ILE A 252 -19.06 -13.62 -53.16
N ILE A 253 -20.18 -14.16 -52.66
CA ILE A 253 -21.05 -15.09 -53.41
C ILE A 253 -22.08 -14.34 -54.29
N GLN A 254 -22.28 -13.04 -54.05
CA GLN A 254 -23.19 -12.19 -54.83
C GLN A 254 -22.53 -11.41 -55.98
N GLU A 255 -21.22 -11.53 -56.18
CA GLU A 255 -20.49 -11.11 -57.39
C GLU A 255 -20.35 -12.26 -58.41
#